data_AF-A0A7C3N733-F1
#
_entry.id   AF-A0A7C3N733-F1
#
_cell.length_a   1.000
_cell.length_b   1.000
_cell.length_c   1.000
_cell.angle_alpha   90.00
_cell.angle_beta   90.00
_cell.angle_gamma   90.00
#
_symmetry.space_group_name_H-M   'P 1'
#
loop_
_entity.id
_entity.type
_entity.pdbx_description
1 polymer ?
#
loop_
_entity_poly.entity_id
_entity_poly.type
_entity_poly.pdbx_seq_one_letter_code
_entity_poly.pdbx_strand_id
1 'polypeptide(L)'
;MENALLRLAEQILAFDEASLAMLREKYRQRIERFDGSKEWEKAVIVYCIINAVSMKNALFNENVLKKKGTAHPPSPSKSGPSPKRPVLRRVK
;
A
#
# COMPACT_ATOMS: atom_id res chain seq x y z
N MET A 1 28.13 4.98 2.82
CA MET A 1 26.84 4.95 3.54
C MET A 1 25.71 4.50 2.62
N GLU A 2 25.55 5.12 1.46
CA GLU A 2 24.57 4.73 0.43
C GLU A 2 24.63 3.25 0.02
N ASN A 3 25.81 2.72 -0.30
CA ASN A 3 25.97 1.30 -0.65
C ASN A 3 25.48 0.32 0.44
N ALA A 4 25.54 0.71 1.71
CA ALA A 4 25.01 -0.12 2.80
C ALA A 4 23.48 -0.11 2.81
N LEU A 5 22.87 1.06 2.57
CA LEU A 5 21.42 1.19 2.44
C LEU A 5 20.89 0.45 1.21
N LEU A 6 21.62 0.47 0.09
CA LEU A 6 21.27 -0.30 -1.11
C LEU A 6 21.29 -1.81 -0.86
N ARG A 7 22.33 -2.32 -0.18
CA ARG A 7 22.39 -3.74 0.22
C ARG A 7 21.25 -4.13 1.15
N LEU A 8 20.88 -3.27 2.10
CA LEU A 8 19.72 -3.50 2.95
C LEU A 8 18.42 -3.50 2.14
N ALA A 9 18.29 -2.59 1.18
CA ALA A 9 17.12 -2.55 0.30
C ALA A 9 16.99 -3.83 -0.53
N GLU A 10 18.08 -4.35 -1.10
CA GLU A 10 18.08 -5.64 -1.82
C GLU A 10 17.63 -6.80 -0.91
N GLN A 11 18.12 -6.83 0.33
CA GLN A 11 17.69 -7.84 1.32
C GLN A 11 16.20 -7.70 1.67
N ILE A 12 15.72 -6.47 1.85
CA ILE A 12 14.32 -6.18 2.19
C ILE A 12 13.38 -6.54 1.05
N LEU A 13 13.80 -6.36 -0.21
CA LEU A 13 13.02 -6.72 -1.39
C LEU A 13 12.76 -8.22 -1.51
N ALA A 14 13.59 -9.06 -0.88
CA ALA A 14 13.40 -10.51 -0.85
C ALA A 14 12.34 -10.98 0.15
N PHE A 15 11.83 -10.10 1.02
CA PHE A 15 10.79 -10.47 2.00
C PHE A 15 9.40 -10.54 1.37
N ASP A 16 8.64 -11.56 1.79
CA ASP A 16 7.24 -11.73 1.41
C ASP A 16 6.32 -10.84 2.25
N GLU A 17 5.33 -10.21 1.60
CA GLU A 17 4.43 -9.24 2.22
C GLU A 17 3.55 -9.85 3.32
N ALA A 18 3.10 -11.10 3.16
CA ALA A 18 2.30 -11.78 4.16
C ALA A 18 3.09 -11.99 5.46
N SER A 19 4.39 -12.27 5.32
CA SER A 19 5.29 -12.40 6.46
C SER A 19 5.51 -11.07 7.18
N LEU A 20 5.54 -9.95 6.45
CA LEU A 20 5.72 -8.62 7.04
C LEU A 20 4.46 -8.08 7.74
N ALA A 21 3.26 -8.50 7.33
CA ALA A 21 2.01 -8.06 7.94
C ALA A 21 1.92 -8.40 9.44
N MET A 22 2.31 -9.61 9.83
CA MET A 22 2.33 -10.01 11.24
C MET A 22 3.38 -9.24 12.06
N LEU A 23 4.57 -9.01 11.49
CA LEU A 23 5.60 -8.21 12.14
C LEU A 23 5.16 -6.76 12.32
N ARG A 24 4.43 -6.19 11.35
CA ARG A 24 3.96 -4.81 11.39
C ARG A 24 3.15 -4.54 12.66
N GLU A 25 2.20 -5.41 12.98
CA GLU A 25 1.34 -5.25 14.15
C GLU A 25 2.14 -5.39 15.46
N LYS A 26 3.07 -6.35 15.53
CA LYS A 26 3.99 -6.51 16.66
C LYS A 26 4.81 -5.23 16.91
N TYR A 27 5.41 -4.67 15.86
CA TYR A 27 6.24 -3.48 16.01
C TYR A 27 5.41 -2.23 16.25
N ARG A 28 4.19 -2.14 15.70
CA ARG A 28 3.23 -1.07 16.01
C ARG A 28 2.96 -0.97 17.51
N GLN A 29 2.57 -2.09 18.13
CA GLN A 29 2.31 -2.13 19.57
C GLN A 29 3.57 -1.82 20.40
N ARG A 30 4.75 -2.21 19.90
CA ARG A 30 6.02 -1.92 20.57
C ARG A 30 6.37 -0.43 20.56
N ILE A 31 6.12 0.29 19.46
CA ILE A 31 6.48 1.71 19.34
C ILE A 31 5.52 2.64 20.08
N GLU A 32 4.27 2.21 20.31
CA GLU A 32 3.28 2.96 21.11
C GLU A 32 3.73 3.15 22.56
N ARG A 33 4.57 2.26 23.07
CA ARG A 33 5.17 2.36 24.40
C ARG A 33 6.57 2.96 24.29
N PHE A 34 6.64 4.29 24.33
CA PHE A 34 7.92 5.00 24.36
C PHE A 34 8.66 4.73 25.67
N ASP A 35 9.92 4.30 25.55
CA ASP A 35 10.80 4.05 26.69
C ASP A 35 12.22 4.64 26.50
N GLY A 36 12.46 5.37 25.42
CA GLY A 36 13.75 6.01 25.12
C GLY A 36 14.93 5.05 24.92
N SER A 37 14.69 3.74 24.86
CA SER A 37 15.76 2.74 24.69
C SER A 37 16.19 2.62 23.23
N LYS A 38 17.42 2.11 23.04
CA LYS A 38 17.93 1.72 21.72
C LYS A 38 17.04 0.65 21.06
N GLU A 39 16.39 -0.18 21.87
CA GLU A 39 15.45 -1.20 21.43
C GLU A 39 14.17 -0.58 20.87
N TRP A 40 13.71 0.53 21.46
CA TRP A 40 12.60 1.31 20.91
C TRP A 40 12.98 1.97 19.58
N GLU A 41 14.17 2.59 19.49
CA GLU A 41 14.67 3.16 18.22
C GLU A 41 14.73 2.10 17.12
N LYS A 42 15.27 0.90 17.43
CA LYS A 42 15.28 -0.24 16.50
C LYS A 42 13.87 -0.64 16.08
N ALA A 43 12.92 -0.69 17.02
CA ALA A 43 11.53 -1.02 16.71
C ALA A 43 10.89 -0.03 15.74
N VAL A 44 11.18 1.27 15.90
CA VAL A 44 10.72 2.32 14.98
C VAL A 44 11.33 2.12 13.59
N ILE A 45 12.64 1.89 13.49
CA ILE A 45 13.31 1.68 12.20
C ILE A 45 12.73 0.45 11.48
N VAL A 46 12.54 -0.66 12.19
CA VAL A 46 11.93 -1.88 11.61
C VAL A 46 10.50 -1.62 11.14
N TYR A 47 9.68 -0.91 11.93
CA TYR A 47 8.33 -0.53 11.53
C TYR A 47 8.32 0.33 10.26
N CYS A 48 9.23 1.30 10.16
CA CYS A 48 9.39 2.14 8.97
C CYS A 48 9.80 1.34 7.73
N ILE A 49 10.73 0.38 7.87
CA ILE A 49 11.13 -0.52 6.77
C ILE A 49 9.94 -1.33 6.26
N ILE A 50 9.14 -1.90 7.17
CA ILE A 50 7.94 -2.66 6.79
C ILE A 50 6.95 -1.78 6.02
N ASN A 51 6.69 -0.56 6.51
CA ASN A 51 5.80 0.37 5.81
C ASN A 51 6.35 0.80 4.44
N ALA A 52 7.67 0.92 4.29
CA ALA A 52 8.30 1.23 3.00
C ALA A 52 8.02 0.13 1.96
N VAL A 53 8.02 -1.16 2.37
CA VAL A 53 7.66 -2.27 1.48
C VAL A 53 6.20 -2.19 1.06
N SER A 54 5.26 -1.99 1.99
CA SER A 54 3.83 -1.83 1.66
C SER A 54 3.59 -0.62 0.74
N MET A 55 4.25 0.51 1.00
CA MET A 55 4.16 1.71 0.16
C MET A 55 4.72 1.44 -1.25
N LYS A 56 5.87 0.77 -1.38
CA LYS A 56 6.42 0.34 -2.67
C LYS A 56 5.43 -0.53 -3.44
N ASN A 57 4.78 -1.48 -2.77
CA ASN A 57 3.81 -2.37 -3.40
C ASN A 57 2.55 -1.60 -3.86
N ALA A 58 2.05 -0.67 -3.07
CA ALA A 58 0.94 0.20 -3.47
C ALA A 58 1.31 1.02 -4.73
N LEU A 59 2.48 1.66 -4.73
CA LEU A 59 2.99 2.42 -5.88
C LEU A 59 3.16 1.53 -7.13
N PHE A 60 3.67 0.31 -6.97
CA PHE A 60 3.83 -0.62 -8.07
C PHE A 60 2.46 -0.99 -8.68
N ASN A 61 1.48 -1.33 -7.83
CA ASN A 61 0.12 -1.68 -8.26
C ASN A 61 -0.56 -0.51 -9.00
N GLU A 62 -0.42 0.72 -8.50
CA GLU A 62 -0.92 1.91 -9.18
C GLU A 62 -0.29 2.11 -10.56
N ASN A 63 1.03 1.95 -10.67
CA ASN A 63 1.75 2.09 -11.94
C ASN A 63 1.34 1.00 -12.94
N VAL A 64 1.15 -0.24 -12.48
CA VAL A 64 0.65 -1.33 -13.31
C VAL A 64 -0.78 -1.05 -13.77
N LEU A 65 -1.64 -0.55 -12.89
CA LEU A 65 -3.03 -0.20 -13.24
C LEU A 65 -3.08 0.93 -14.26
N LYS A 66 -2.26 1.97 -14.11
CA LYS A 66 -2.14 3.07 -15.10
C LYS A 66 -1.72 2.55 -16.48
N LYS A 67 -0.74 1.65 -16.54
CA LYS A 67 -0.29 1.01 -17.80
C LYS A 67 -1.36 0.10 -18.44
N LYS A 68 -2.20 -0.54 -17.62
CA LYS A 68 -3.35 -1.33 -18.12
C LYS A 68 -4.54 -0.44 -18.54
N GLY A 69 -4.73 0.69 -17.88
CA GLY A 69 -5.75 1.69 -18.19
C GLY A 69 -5.47 2.49 -19.48
N THR A 70 -4.23 2.52 -19.96
CA THR A 70 -3.88 3.07 -21.29
C THR A 70 -4.24 2.15 -22.47
N ALA A 71 -4.82 0.97 -22.21
CA ALA A 71 -5.35 0.07 -23.24
C ALA A 71 -6.87 0.23 -23.46
N HIS A 72 -7.47 1.34 -23.02
CA HIS A 72 -8.85 1.70 -23.39
C HIS A 72 -8.81 3.01 -24.22
N PRO A 73 -9.44 3.07 -25.42
CA PRO A 73 -9.49 4.30 -26.20
C PRO A 73 -10.15 5.43 -25.39
N PRO A 74 -9.84 6.70 -25.66
CA PRO A 74 -10.49 7.81 -24.99
C PRO A 74 -11.99 7.76 -25.30
N SER A 75 -12.81 7.52 -24.28
CA SER A 75 -14.26 7.72 -24.42
C SER A 75 -14.52 9.23 -24.50
N PRO A 76 -15.06 9.74 -25.61
CA PRO A 76 -15.43 11.14 -25.68
C PRO A 76 -16.84 11.34 -25.11
N SER A 77 -17.04 12.53 -24.55
CA SER A 77 -18.29 13.15 -24.13
C SER A 77 -18.78 12.87 -22.70
N LYS A 78 -18.34 13.75 -21.80
CA LYS A 78 -19.22 14.32 -20.78
C LYS A 78 -20.37 15.04 -21.47
N SER A 79 -21.60 14.54 -21.34
CA SER A 79 -22.80 15.38 -21.47
C SER A 79 -23.91 14.87 -20.54
N GLY A 80 -24.29 15.72 -19.57
CA GLY A 80 -25.63 15.76 -18.98
C GLY A 80 -25.99 14.77 -17.86
N PRO A 81 -26.99 15.10 -17.00
CA PRO A 81 -27.01 14.67 -15.60
C PRO A 81 -28.03 13.56 -15.25
N SER A 82 -27.62 12.75 -14.25
CA SER A 82 -28.40 12.06 -13.20
C SER A 82 -29.26 10.82 -13.52
N PRO A 83 -29.28 9.82 -12.60
CA PRO A 83 -29.92 8.52 -12.81
C PRO A 83 -31.42 8.56 -12.55
N LYS A 84 -32.23 8.07 -13.51
CA LYS A 84 -33.66 7.82 -13.28
C LYS A 84 -33.82 6.52 -12.48
N ARG A 85 -34.48 6.65 -11.32
CA ARG A 85 -34.83 5.60 -10.34
C ARG A 85 -35.44 4.34 -11.00
N PRO A 86 -35.28 3.14 -10.41
CA PRO A 86 -35.89 1.93 -10.95
C PRO A 86 -37.39 1.91 -10.63
N VAL A 87 -38.22 1.67 -11.65
CA VAL A 87 -39.66 1.42 -11.47
C VAL A 87 -39.87 -0.08 -11.44
N LEU A 88 -40.10 -0.63 -10.24
CA LEU A 88 -40.60 -1.99 -10.07
C LEU A 88 -42.06 -2.03 -10.55
N ARG A 89 -42.36 -2.84 -11.57
CA ARG A 89 -43.75 -3.18 -11.93
C ARG A 89 -44.09 -4.54 -11.33
N ARG A 90 -45.14 -4.57 -10.49
CA ARG A 90 -45.80 -5.78 -10.01
C ARG A 90 -46.98 -6.09 -10.93
N VAL A 91 -47.06 -7.33 -11.44
CA VAL A 91 -48.28 -7.91 -12.03
C VAL A 91 -48.24 -9.41 -11.72
N LYS A 92 -48.96 -9.85 -10.67
CA LYS A 92 -50.30 -10.50 -10.64
C LYS A 92 -50.27 -11.93 -11.16
#